data_AF-A0A077ZA58-F1
#
_entry.id   AF-A0A077ZA58-F1
#
_cell.length_a   1.000
_cell.length_b   1.000
_cell.length_c   1.000
_cell.angle_alpha   90.00
_cell.angle_beta   90.00
_cell.angle_gamma   90.00
#
_symmetry.space_group_name_H-M   'P 1'
#
loop_
_entity.id
_entity.type
_entity.pdbx_description
1 polymer ?
#
loop_
_entity_poly.entity_id
_entity_poly.type
_entity_poly.pdbx_seq_one_letter_code
_entity_poly.pdbx_strand_id
1 'polypeptide(L)'
;MQGIETCQKFVEAGHNLFVLIAAKGKKGRLIESLNDFLEPYGIKVNDDSVIRTRFDKYFHPMEALVVDGVGATALAMVAGRSPSDDEFSCSKALKFVYPYGCTLTLTKGACAQLLSSGSMCHPFNQSLCALFHSKVGSESSGGKVLVIGSNIIFSDAFLDKEDNNLLLVTICMLLTPMEYHVTPDSVAGSNEVKCCLQEAETKPLSDNIEHIFNSTLHSIDYRLWPDVIRKVNYAALMSNWTVRANLRFAQVFPPIFRIPSLPALELIDLDEEFASESERLALEARKHTEDQLDAFIMKCAEILAITEHLKPGFQSPKNVLEFVCNQVMEFKKLNQFNVETPDTKVYGFFWKELNADIFQNLELVRR
;
A
#
# COMPACT_ATOMS: atom_id res chain seq x y z
N MET A 1 16.17 24.71 -38.34
CA MET A 1 14.83 25.32 -38.37
C MET A 1 13.74 24.25 -38.20
N GLN A 2 13.59 23.28 -39.12
CA GLN A 2 12.54 22.24 -39.01
C GLN A 2 12.46 21.52 -37.64
N GLY A 3 13.60 21.20 -37.01
CA GLY A 3 13.62 20.56 -35.69
C GLY A 3 13.05 21.45 -34.57
N ILE A 4 13.38 22.74 -34.59
CA ILE A 4 12.91 23.74 -33.60
C ILE A 4 11.40 23.91 -33.72
N GLU A 5 10.88 24.06 -34.94
CA GLU A 5 9.45 24.15 -35.20
C GLU A 5 8.70 22.88 -34.77
N THR A 6 9.31 21.70 -34.97
CA THR A 6 8.72 20.43 -34.53
C THR A 6 8.63 20.35 -33.01
N CYS A 7 9.68 20.78 -32.29
CA CYS A 7 9.68 20.84 -30.84
C CYS A 7 8.63 21.82 -30.31
N GLN A 8 8.47 22.98 -30.96
CA GLN A 8 7.44 23.96 -30.58
C GLN A 8 6.03 23.36 -30.74
N LYS A 9 5.75 22.72 -31.87
CA LYS A 9 4.48 21.99 -32.09
C LYS A 9 4.25 20.89 -31.06
N PHE A 10 5.31 20.18 -30.63
CA PHE A 10 5.22 19.14 -29.61
C PHE A 10 4.82 19.71 -28.24
N VAL A 11 5.39 20.85 -27.85
CA VAL A 11 5.03 21.55 -26.60
C VAL A 11 3.60 22.12 -26.68
N GLU A 12 3.22 22.66 -27.84
CA GLU A 12 1.87 23.15 -28.10
C GLU A 12 0.81 22.04 -28.06
N ALA A 13 1.17 20.81 -28.46
CA ALA A 13 0.32 19.63 -28.35
C ALA A 13 0.08 19.15 -26.90
N GLY A 14 0.68 19.83 -25.90
CA GLY A 14 0.50 19.49 -24.48
C GLY A 14 1.54 18.52 -23.93
N HIS A 15 2.53 18.12 -24.73
CA HIS A 15 3.59 17.24 -24.27
C HIS A 15 4.68 17.98 -23.50
N ASN A 16 5.43 17.22 -22.72
CA ASN A 16 6.47 17.75 -21.84
C ASN A 16 7.84 17.55 -22.48
N LEU A 17 8.67 18.60 -22.44
CA LEU A 17 10.02 18.61 -22.99
C LEU A 17 11.04 18.81 -21.87
N PHE A 18 12.04 17.94 -21.83
CA PHE A 18 13.16 18.04 -20.91
C PHE A 18 14.44 18.33 -21.68
N VAL A 19 15.07 19.47 -21.41
CA VAL A 19 16.26 19.95 -22.13
C VAL A 19 17.44 20.00 -21.17
N LEU A 20 18.48 19.26 -21.51
CA LEU A 20 19.76 19.26 -20.81
C LEU A 20 20.82 19.94 -21.68
N ILE A 21 21.54 20.90 -21.12
CA ILE A 21 22.51 21.70 -21.86
C ILE A 21 23.92 21.32 -21.42
N ALA A 22 24.80 21.07 -22.39
CA ALA A 22 26.23 20.94 -22.13
C ALA A 22 26.88 22.32 -22.13
N ALA A 23 27.48 22.71 -21.00
CA ALA A 23 28.28 23.93 -20.95
C ALA A 23 29.61 23.75 -21.69
N LYS A 24 30.18 24.87 -22.17
CA LYS A 24 31.50 25.01 -22.79
C LYS A 24 32.05 23.77 -23.53
N GLY A 25 31.51 23.55 -24.72
CA GLY A 25 32.23 22.89 -25.82
C GLY A 25 32.80 23.92 -26.80
N LYS A 26 33.67 23.51 -27.73
CA LYS A 26 34.22 24.34 -28.84
C LYS A 26 33.18 24.93 -29.82
N LYS A 27 31.88 24.93 -29.48
CA LYS A 27 30.77 25.24 -30.38
C LYS A 27 29.79 26.23 -29.74
N GLY A 28 30.21 27.48 -29.54
CA GLY A 28 29.32 28.58 -29.13
C GLY A 28 28.07 28.74 -30.01
N ARG A 29 28.14 28.31 -31.29
CA ARG A 29 26.99 28.24 -32.21
C ARG A 29 25.80 27.42 -31.68
N LEU A 30 26.04 26.42 -30.83
CA LEU A 30 24.94 25.61 -30.27
C LEU A 30 24.13 26.42 -29.24
N ILE A 31 24.79 27.26 -28.44
CA ILE A 31 24.12 28.09 -27.42
C ILE A 31 23.24 29.14 -28.09
N GLU A 32 23.71 29.76 -29.17
CA GLU A 32 22.91 30.71 -29.95
C GLU A 32 21.63 30.06 -30.51
N SER A 33 21.77 28.91 -31.21
CA SER A 33 20.60 28.20 -31.76
C SER A 33 19.63 27.69 -30.69
N LEU A 34 20.13 27.34 -29.50
CA LEU A 34 19.30 26.95 -28.36
C LEU A 34 18.58 28.17 -27.76
N ASN A 35 19.25 29.32 -27.69
CA ASN A 35 18.63 30.55 -27.22
C ASN A 35 17.52 31.01 -28.15
N ASP A 36 17.66 30.85 -29.46
CA ASP A 36 16.58 31.12 -30.43
C ASP A 36 15.36 30.22 -30.18
N PHE A 37 15.57 28.96 -29.76
CA PHE A 37 14.48 28.05 -29.38
C PHE A 37 13.84 28.40 -28.03
N LEU A 38 14.63 28.88 -27.07
CA LEU A 38 14.21 29.13 -25.69
C LEU A 38 13.66 30.55 -25.43
N GLU A 39 13.92 31.48 -26.35
CA GLU A 39 13.40 32.85 -26.33
C GLU A 39 11.87 32.94 -26.08
N PRO A 40 10.99 32.19 -26.76
CA PRO A 40 9.55 32.23 -26.48
C PRO A 40 9.16 31.74 -25.08
N TYR A 41 9.99 30.92 -24.45
CA TYR A 41 9.77 30.43 -23.08
C TYR A 41 10.36 31.37 -22.02
N GLY A 42 11.02 32.46 -22.42
CA GLY A 42 11.66 33.43 -21.52
C GLY A 42 12.88 32.86 -20.79
N ILE A 43 13.58 31.91 -21.39
CA ILE A 43 14.78 31.27 -20.83
C ILE A 43 15.96 31.59 -21.76
N LYS A 44 17.03 32.14 -21.21
CA LYS A 44 18.29 32.36 -21.91
C LYS A 44 19.42 31.62 -21.23
N VAL A 45 20.22 30.91 -22.01
CA VAL A 45 21.39 30.17 -21.57
C VAL A 45 22.62 31.07 -21.71
N ASN A 46 23.40 31.16 -20.64
CA ASN A 46 24.63 31.95 -20.61
C ASN A 46 25.84 31.09 -21.00
N ASP A 47 26.82 31.70 -21.68
CA ASP A 47 28.12 31.07 -21.98
C ASP A 47 29.11 31.29 -20.82
N ASP A 48 28.71 30.84 -19.64
CA ASP A 48 29.53 30.84 -18.44
C ASP A 48 29.69 29.43 -17.87
N SER A 49 30.36 29.32 -16.74
CA SER A 49 30.47 28.05 -16.03
C SER A 49 30.38 28.28 -14.54
N VAL A 50 29.60 27.44 -13.88
CA VAL A 50 29.42 27.48 -12.43
C VAL A 50 30.61 26.80 -11.79
N ILE A 51 31.35 27.58 -10.99
CA ILE A 51 32.49 27.11 -10.21
C ILE A 51 32.19 27.22 -8.73
N ARG A 52 32.72 26.29 -7.93
CA ARG A 52 32.62 26.41 -6.47
C ARG A 52 33.72 27.31 -5.92
N THR A 53 33.36 28.19 -5.00
CA THR A 53 34.33 29.13 -4.38
C THR A 53 35.14 28.51 -3.24
N ARG A 54 34.68 27.39 -2.67
CA ARG A 54 35.37 26.64 -1.62
C ARG A 54 35.39 25.16 -1.98
N PHE A 55 36.56 24.53 -1.87
CA PHE A 55 36.71 23.09 -2.06
C PHE A 55 36.10 22.34 -0.89
N ASP A 56 35.22 21.38 -1.20
CA ASP A 56 34.61 20.49 -0.23
C ASP A 56 34.06 19.26 -0.97
N LYS A 57 34.49 18.06 -0.56
CA LYS A 57 34.30 16.74 -1.21
C LYS A 57 34.81 16.58 -2.66
N TYR A 58 34.54 17.53 -3.55
CA TYR A 58 34.89 17.48 -4.97
C TYR A 58 36.07 18.42 -5.27
N PHE A 59 37.11 17.88 -5.90
CA PHE A 59 38.37 18.60 -6.17
C PHE A 59 38.30 19.45 -7.43
N HIS A 60 37.49 19.07 -8.42
CA HIS A 60 37.39 19.82 -9.66
C HIS A 60 36.46 21.03 -9.46
N PRO A 61 36.91 22.27 -9.75
CA PRO A 61 36.12 23.47 -9.43
C PRO A 61 34.79 23.56 -10.19
N MET A 62 34.69 22.94 -11.37
CA MET A 62 33.45 22.85 -12.18
C MET A 62 32.50 21.74 -11.69
N GLU A 63 32.89 20.92 -10.71
CA GLU A 63 32.00 19.96 -10.05
C GLU A 63 31.38 20.64 -8.84
N ALA A 64 30.56 21.65 -9.11
CA ALA A 64 30.06 22.55 -8.08
C ALA A 64 28.98 21.86 -7.24
N LEU A 65 29.31 21.54 -5.98
CA LEU A 65 28.32 21.09 -4.99
C LEU A 65 27.49 22.28 -4.50
N VAL A 66 26.19 22.24 -4.79
CA VAL A 66 25.20 23.23 -4.38
C VAL A 66 24.44 22.71 -3.17
N VAL A 67 24.45 23.49 -2.08
CA VAL A 67 23.86 23.08 -0.79
C VAL A 67 22.58 23.86 -0.47
N ASP A 68 22.47 25.09 -0.97
CA ASP A 68 21.39 26.05 -0.70
C ASP A 68 20.74 26.53 -2.01
N GLY A 69 20.52 25.58 -2.91
CA GLY A 69 20.13 25.85 -4.30
C GLY A 69 18.64 25.70 -4.61
N VAL A 70 17.78 25.31 -3.66
CA VAL A 70 16.36 25.07 -3.98
C VAL A 70 15.60 26.40 -4.05
N GLY A 71 15.16 26.77 -5.25
CA GLY A 71 14.42 28.01 -5.50
C GLY A 71 12.91 27.89 -5.29
N ALA A 72 12.34 26.70 -5.46
CA ALA A 72 10.90 26.45 -5.34
C ALA A 72 10.59 25.53 -4.16
N THR A 73 9.78 26.00 -3.20
CA THR A 73 9.29 25.19 -2.07
C THR A 73 8.55 23.92 -2.53
N ALA A 74 7.87 23.99 -3.69
CA ALA A 74 7.21 22.85 -4.30
C ALA A 74 8.18 21.70 -4.61
N LEU A 75 9.42 22.00 -5.00
CA LEU A 75 10.43 20.97 -5.26
C LEU A 75 10.81 20.22 -3.98
N ALA A 76 10.93 20.92 -2.86
CA ALA A 76 11.20 20.31 -1.56
C ALA A 76 10.05 19.39 -1.12
N MET A 77 8.80 19.81 -1.34
CA MET A 77 7.61 19.01 -1.03
C MET A 77 7.52 17.75 -1.88
N VAL A 78 7.73 17.87 -3.20
CA VAL A 78 7.69 16.72 -4.13
C VAL A 78 8.81 15.73 -3.86
N ALA A 79 9.97 16.21 -3.40
CA ALA A 79 11.08 15.36 -2.96
C ALA A 79 10.81 14.64 -1.61
N GLY A 80 9.61 14.78 -1.03
CA GLY A 80 9.24 14.16 0.25
C GLY A 80 9.94 14.77 1.46
N ARG A 81 10.60 15.93 1.31
CA ARG A 81 11.21 16.65 2.42
C ARG A 81 10.15 17.60 2.99
N SER A 82 9.48 17.14 4.05
CA SER A 82 8.61 18.01 4.85
C SER A 82 9.43 19.16 5.43
N PRO A 83 8.90 20.39 5.48
CA PRO A 83 9.44 21.43 6.34
C PRO A 83 9.12 21.07 7.80
N SER A 84 9.71 19.97 8.29
CA SER A 84 9.68 19.60 9.69
C SER A 84 10.77 20.38 10.40
N ASP A 85 10.35 21.11 11.43
CA ASP A 85 11.11 21.90 12.39
C ASP A 85 11.71 23.23 11.88
N ASP A 86 11.35 24.29 12.62
CA ASP A 86 11.41 25.73 12.35
C ASP A 86 12.79 26.36 12.01
N GLU A 87 13.80 25.59 11.59
CA GLU A 87 15.15 26.10 11.31
C GLU A 87 15.77 25.67 9.97
N PHE A 88 15.25 24.62 9.32
CA PHE A 88 15.75 24.22 8.00
C PHE A 88 15.02 24.95 6.89
N SER A 89 15.56 26.11 6.50
CA SER A 89 15.14 26.87 5.33
C SER A 89 15.02 25.97 4.10
N CYS A 90 13.88 26.02 3.40
CA CYS A 90 13.58 25.16 2.23
C CYS A 90 14.66 25.19 1.14
N SER A 91 15.47 26.25 1.09
CA SER A 91 16.62 26.36 0.19
C SER A 91 17.66 25.26 0.36
N LYS A 92 17.78 24.70 1.59
CA LYS A 92 18.73 23.63 1.95
C LYS A 92 18.12 22.22 1.90
N ALA A 93 16.90 22.08 1.35
CA ALA A 93 16.19 20.81 1.35
C ALA A 93 16.87 19.73 0.49
N LEU A 94 17.62 20.14 -0.55
CA LEU A 94 18.33 19.24 -1.46
C LEU A 94 19.76 19.70 -1.64
N LYS A 95 20.70 18.75 -1.58
CA LYS A 95 22.12 18.97 -1.90
C LYS A 95 22.45 18.19 -3.16
N PHE A 96 22.94 18.88 -4.19
CA PHE A 96 23.20 18.25 -5.48
C PHE A 96 24.53 18.73 -6.06
N VAL A 97 25.17 17.85 -6.82
CA VAL A 97 26.39 18.18 -7.57
C VAL A 97 25.98 18.68 -8.94
N TYR A 98 26.47 19.86 -9.33
CA TYR A 98 26.21 20.50 -10.61
C TYR A 98 27.48 20.55 -11.47
N PRO A 99 27.81 19.45 -12.17
CA PRO A 99 29.06 19.32 -12.91
C PRO A 99 29.00 20.03 -14.26
N TYR A 100 30.05 20.79 -14.59
CA TYR A 100 30.28 21.44 -15.90
C TYR A 100 29.02 22.11 -16.45
N GLY A 101 28.32 22.84 -15.59
CA GLY A 101 27.07 23.49 -15.96
C GLY A 101 27.21 24.99 -16.14
N CYS A 102 26.29 25.58 -16.90
CA CYS A 102 26.15 27.01 -17.12
C CYS A 102 25.00 27.57 -16.27
N THR A 103 24.93 28.90 -16.19
CA THR A 103 23.78 29.60 -15.59
C THR A 103 22.71 29.92 -16.63
N LEU A 104 21.50 30.15 -16.14
CA LEU A 104 20.33 30.55 -16.92
C LEU A 104 19.87 31.94 -16.49
N THR A 105 19.54 32.78 -17.46
CA THR A 105 18.88 34.06 -17.23
C THR A 105 17.40 33.92 -17.57
N LEU A 106 16.55 34.21 -16.60
CA LEU A 106 15.11 34.01 -16.68
C LEU A 106 14.37 35.34 -16.80
N THR A 107 13.39 35.40 -17.70
CA THR A 107 12.47 36.53 -17.81
C THR A 107 11.40 36.43 -16.71
N LYS A 108 11.33 37.45 -15.85
CA LYS A 108 10.41 37.50 -14.72
C LYS A 108 8.95 37.31 -15.18
N GLY A 109 8.28 36.30 -14.63
CA GLY A 109 6.86 36.01 -14.87
C GLY A 109 6.59 35.01 -16.01
N ALA A 110 7.55 34.75 -16.90
CA ALA A 110 7.41 33.76 -17.97
C ALA A 110 7.68 32.34 -17.47
N CYS A 111 8.74 32.16 -16.69
CA CYS A 111 9.17 30.87 -16.17
C CYS A 111 9.45 30.93 -14.65
N ALA A 112 9.39 29.77 -14.00
CA ALA A 112 9.70 29.61 -12.59
C ALA A 112 11.12 29.05 -12.42
N GLN A 113 11.89 29.62 -11.50
CA GLN A 113 13.19 29.09 -11.11
C GLN A 113 13.00 27.91 -10.15
N LEU A 114 13.54 26.74 -10.50
CA LEU A 114 13.53 25.57 -9.62
C LEU A 114 14.83 25.44 -8.82
N LEU A 115 15.98 25.65 -9.47
CA LEU A 115 17.30 25.54 -8.86
C LEU A 115 18.12 26.82 -9.05
N SER A 116 18.99 27.10 -8.08
CA SER A 116 19.90 28.23 -7.96
C SER A 116 21.32 27.73 -7.70
N SER A 117 22.35 28.50 -8.06
CA SER A 117 23.75 28.22 -7.71
C SER A 117 24.05 28.39 -6.22
N GLY A 118 23.16 29.03 -5.47
CA GLY A 118 23.29 29.23 -4.03
C GLY A 118 24.40 30.23 -3.66
N SER A 119 24.76 30.26 -2.38
CA SER A 119 25.76 31.19 -1.84
C SER A 119 27.20 30.73 -1.98
N MET A 120 27.42 29.44 -2.27
CA MET A 120 28.76 28.82 -2.29
C MET A 120 29.38 28.70 -3.69
N CYS A 121 28.58 28.92 -4.74
CA CYS A 121 29.03 28.83 -6.13
C CYS A 121 29.07 30.20 -6.78
N HIS A 122 30.03 30.39 -7.67
CA HIS A 122 30.14 31.55 -8.52
C HIS A 122 29.78 31.14 -9.96
N PRO A 123 28.93 31.89 -10.68
CA PRO A 123 28.27 33.12 -10.27
C PRO A 123 27.19 32.91 -9.19
N PHE A 124 27.12 33.82 -8.22
CA PHE A 124 26.26 33.67 -7.05
C PHE A 124 24.77 33.85 -7.36
N ASN A 125 23.94 33.02 -6.74
CA ASN A 125 22.46 33.09 -6.81
C ASN A 125 21.89 33.22 -8.22
N GLN A 126 22.50 32.55 -9.20
CA GLN A 126 21.99 32.48 -10.57
C GLN A 126 21.13 31.23 -10.76
N SER A 127 20.14 31.31 -11.64
CA SER A 127 19.25 30.19 -11.93
C SER A 127 20.02 29.06 -12.65
N LEU A 128 19.83 27.81 -12.22
CA LEU A 128 20.42 26.62 -12.85
C LEU A 128 19.39 25.76 -13.57
N CYS A 129 18.14 25.80 -13.09
CA CYS A 129 17.02 25.05 -13.63
C CYS A 129 15.78 25.94 -13.70
N ALA A 130 15.12 25.92 -14.84
CA ALA A 130 13.91 26.69 -15.10
C ALA A 130 12.80 25.79 -15.62
N LEU A 131 11.58 26.04 -15.13
CA LEU A 131 10.36 25.41 -15.59
C LEU A 131 9.47 26.45 -16.24
N PHE A 132 9.15 26.22 -17.50
CA PHE A 132 8.07 26.89 -18.20
C PHE A 132 6.85 25.96 -18.24
N HIS A 133 5.68 26.49 -17.92
CA HIS A 133 4.43 25.78 -18.05
C HIS A 133 3.50 26.59 -18.94
N SER A 134 3.12 26.01 -20.07
CA SER A 134 2.21 26.66 -21.00
C SER A 134 0.80 26.71 -20.42
N LYS A 135 0.23 27.91 -20.27
CA LYS A 135 -1.16 28.10 -19.83
C LYS A 135 -2.10 28.04 -21.03
N VAL A 136 -2.21 26.88 -21.69
CA VAL A 136 -3.21 26.69 -22.74
C VAL A 136 -4.44 26.05 -22.12
N GLY A 137 -5.56 26.80 -22.05
CA GLY A 137 -6.92 26.33 -21.75
C GLY A 137 -7.09 25.51 -20.46
N SER A 138 -7.88 26.01 -19.51
CA SER A 138 -8.11 25.51 -18.13
C SER A 138 -8.30 24.00 -17.87
N GLU A 139 -8.35 23.12 -18.88
CA GLU A 139 -8.76 21.71 -18.74
C GLU A 139 -7.71 20.71 -19.25
N SER A 140 -6.85 21.08 -20.21
CA SER A 140 -5.81 20.20 -20.75
C SER A 140 -4.45 20.66 -20.23
N SER A 141 -3.74 19.81 -19.49
CA SER A 141 -2.42 20.12 -18.93
C SER A 141 -1.49 20.66 -20.02
N GLY A 142 -1.28 21.97 -20.07
CA GLY A 142 -0.43 22.55 -21.10
C GLY A 142 1.01 22.05 -20.98
N GLY A 143 1.69 21.98 -22.13
CA GLY A 143 3.04 21.41 -22.21
C GLY A 143 4.00 22.11 -21.25
N LYS A 144 4.84 21.32 -20.58
CA LYS A 144 5.87 21.79 -19.66
C LYS A 144 7.23 21.70 -20.34
N VAL A 145 8.03 22.77 -20.26
CA VAL A 145 9.43 22.77 -20.71
C VAL A 145 10.32 22.96 -19.50
N LEU A 146 11.15 21.97 -19.21
CA LEU A 146 12.12 22.01 -18.13
C LEU A 146 13.53 22.08 -18.73
N VAL A 147 14.31 23.07 -18.31
CA VAL A 147 15.67 23.31 -18.81
C VAL A 147 16.66 23.26 -17.66
N ILE A 148 17.72 22.45 -17.79
CA ILE A 148 18.85 22.40 -16.86
C ILE A 148 20.14 22.69 -17.60
N GLY A 149 20.94 23.62 -17.06
CA GLY A 149 22.21 24.04 -17.66
C GLY A 149 23.38 23.05 -17.53
N SER A 150 23.13 21.77 -17.25
CA SER A 150 24.14 20.71 -17.18
C SER A 150 23.58 19.41 -17.77
N ASN A 151 24.32 18.81 -18.69
CA ASN A 151 24.01 17.49 -19.26
C ASN A 151 24.62 16.34 -18.46
N ILE A 152 25.66 16.61 -17.67
CA ILE A 152 26.44 15.60 -16.95
C ILE A 152 25.83 15.30 -15.58
N ILE A 153 24.95 16.16 -15.06
CA ILE A 153 24.32 16.03 -13.73
C ILE A 153 23.63 14.67 -13.49
N PHE A 154 23.03 14.08 -14.53
CA PHE A 154 22.34 12.78 -14.47
C PHE A 154 23.12 11.67 -15.17
N SER A 155 24.41 11.88 -15.46
CA SER A 155 25.27 10.79 -15.91
C SER A 155 25.57 9.83 -14.75
N ASP A 156 25.87 8.57 -15.07
CA ASP A 156 26.18 7.53 -14.08
C ASP A 156 27.28 7.93 -13.09
N ALA A 157 28.21 8.80 -13.50
CA ALA A 157 29.28 9.31 -12.63
C ALA A 157 28.77 10.21 -11.49
N PHE A 158 27.65 10.91 -11.70
CA PHE A 158 27.10 11.91 -10.75
C PHE A 158 25.71 11.58 -10.24
N LEU A 159 24.99 10.62 -10.84
CA LEU A 159 23.63 10.27 -10.44
C LEU A 159 23.54 9.82 -8.98
N ASP A 160 24.50 9.00 -8.53
CA ASP A 160 24.57 8.49 -7.15
C ASP A 160 25.25 9.46 -6.18
N LYS A 161 25.61 10.66 -6.62
CA LYS A 161 26.28 11.67 -5.79
C LYS A 161 25.24 12.58 -5.12
N GLU A 162 25.30 12.65 -3.79
CA GLU A 162 24.39 13.45 -2.96
C GLU A 162 22.90 13.13 -3.29
N ASP A 163 22.04 14.13 -3.48
CA ASP A 163 20.63 13.94 -3.82
C ASP A 163 20.35 14.02 -5.34
N ASN A 164 21.34 13.80 -6.23
CA ASN A 164 21.12 13.90 -7.69
C ASN A 164 20.07 12.89 -8.21
N ASN A 165 20.05 11.67 -7.68
CA ASN A 165 19.02 10.68 -7.98
C ASN A 165 17.63 11.17 -7.51
N LEU A 166 17.53 11.68 -6.28
CA LEU A 166 16.27 12.23 -5.76
C LEU A 166 15.79 13.43 -6.60
N LEU A 167 16.72 14.28 -7.06
CA LEU A 167 16.41 15.39 -7.96
C LEU A 167 15.83 14.88 -9.29
N LEU A 168 16.42 13.84 -9.89
CA LEU A 168 15.90 13.24 -11.12
C LEU A 168 14.49 12.69 -10.92
N VAL A 169 14.26 11.93 -9.83
CA VAL A 169 12.94 11.37 -9.51
C VAL A 169 11.90 12.48 -9.31
N THR A 170 12.27 13.56 -8.61
CA THR A 170 11.41 14.72 -8.38
C THR A 170 11.06 15.43 -9.70
N ILE A 171 12.03 15.57 -10.61
CA ILE A 171 11.83 16.12 -11.96
C ILE A 171 10.93 15.21 -12.79
N CYS A 172 11.17 13.91 -12.78
CA CYS A 172 10.35 12.94 -13.48
C CYS A 172 8.90 13.03 -12.99
N MET A 173 8.66 13.02 -11.67
CA MET A 173 7.31 13.19 -11.10
C MET A 173 6.64 14.51 -11.51
N LEU A 174 7.40 15.58 -11.71
CA LEU A 174 6.87 16.86 -12.17
C LEU A 174 6.48 16.85 -13.66
N LEU A 175 7.22 16.09 -14.48
CA LEU A 175 7.04 16.01 -15.93
C LEU A 175 6.09 14.89 -16.36
N THR A 176 6.04 13.76 -15.66
CA THR A 176 5.05 12.73 -15.95
C THR A 176 3.71 13.15 -15.37
N PRO A 177 2.61 13.14 -16.14
CA PRO A 177 1.29 13.10 -15.54
C PRO A 177 1.23 11.78 -14.76
N MET A 178 1.40 11.84 -13.45
CA MET A 178 1.24 10.66 -12.61
C MET A 178 -0.24 10.27 -12.69
N GLU A 179 -0.55 9.34 -13.58
CA GLU A 179 -1.81 8.61 -13.56
C GLU A 179 -1.71 7.69 -12.34
N TYR A 180 -1.90 8.26 -11.15
CA TYR A 180 -2.01 7.49 -9.94
C TYR A 180 -3.23 6.58 -10.10
N HIS A 181 -3.01 5.30 -10.37
CA HIS A 181 -3.96 4.30 -9.94
C HIS A 181 -3.88 4.27 -8.42
N VAL A 182 -4.81 4.99 -7.79
CA VAL A 182 -4.90 5.09 -6.34
C VAL A 182 -5.33 3.72 -5.81
N THR A 183 -4.38 2.91 -5.37
CA THR A 183 -4.66 1.65 -4.69
C THR A 183 -5.03 1.91 -3.22
N PRO A 184 -6.10 1.29 -2.69
CA PRO A 184 -6.47 1.45 -1.29
C PRO A 184 -5.40 0.84 -0.37
N ASP A 185 -5.24 1.43 0.81
CA ASP A 185 -4.28 1.00 1.83
C ASP A 185 -4.64 -0.41 2.36
N SER A 186 -3.99 -1.40 1.74
CA SER A 186 -4.23 -2.81 2.03
C SER A 186 -3.72 -3.19 3.43
N VAL A 187 -2.71 -2.47 3.95
CA VAL A 187 -2.10 -2.74 5.25
C VAL A 187 -2.98 -2.23 6.38
N ALA A 188 -3.55 -1.04 6.23
CA ALA A 188 -4.56 -0.54 7.16
C ALA A 188 -5.79 -1.46 7.19
N GLY A 189 -6.29 -1.86 6.01
CA GLY A 189 -7.45 -2.75 5.91
C GLY A 189 -7.21 -4.18 6.41
N SER A 190 -5.96 -4.67 6.40
CA SER A 190 -5.64 -5.98 6.99
C SER A 190 -5.59 -5.97 8.52
N ASN A 191 -5.38 -4.80 9.13
CA ASN A 191 -5.33 -4.65 10.59
C ASN A 191 -6.72 -4.50 11.22
N GLU A 192 -7.78 -4.33 10.43
CA GLU A 192 -9.15 -4.32 10.95
C GLU A 192 -9.58 -5.75 11.34
N VAL A 193 -10.04 -5.91 12.58
CA VAL A 193 -10.55 -7.18 13.08
C VAL A 193 -11.84 -7.53 12.34
N LYS A 194 -11.82 -8.64 11.60
CA LYS A 194 -13.01 -9.16 10.90
C LYS A 194 -13.67 -10.24 11.74
N CYS A 195 -15.00 -10.16 11.87
CA CYS A 195 -15.78 -11.22 12.49
C CYS A 195 -15.86 -12.41 11.51
N CYS A 196 -15.55 -13.62 11.98
CA CYS A 196 -15.79 -14.84 11.23
C CYS A 196 -17.06 -15.53 11.76
N LEU A 197 -17.84 -16.12 10.85
CA LEU A 197 -18.90 -17.04 11.23
C LEU A 197 -18.23 -18.36 11.61
N GLN A 198 -18.16 -18.66 12.90
CA GLN A 198 -17.64 -19.93 13.40
C GLN A 198 -18.82 -20.76 13.87
N GLU A 199 -18.90 -22.02 13.42
CA GLU A 199 -19.86 -22.96 13.97
C GLU A 199 -19.58 -23.17 15.47
N ALA A 200 -20.65 -23.20 16.27
CA ALA A 200 -20.52 -23.49 17.68
C ALA A 200 -20.28 -25.00 17.86
N GLU A 201 -19.01 -25.41 17.94
CA GLU A 201 -18.63 -26.80 18.23
C GLU A 201 -19.27 -27.31 19.54
N THR A 202 -19.44 -26.40 20.50
CA THR A 202 -20.00 -26.69 21.82
C THR A 202 -21.43 -26.19 21.92
N LYS A 203 -22.36 -27.11 22.21
CA LYS A 203 -23.69 -26.78 22.75
C LYS A 203 -23.51 -25.76 23.90
N PRO A 204 -24.30 -24.67 23.96
CA PRO A 204 -24.13 -23.64 24.99
C PRO A 204 -24.13 -24.28 26.39
N LEU A 205 -23.21 -23.83 27.25
CA LEU A 205 -22.93 -24.39 28.58
C LEU A 205 -24.15 -24.47 29.51
N SER A 206 -25.21 -23.72 29.22
CA SER A 206 -26.46 -23.74 29.97
C SER A 206 -27.65 -23.75 29.02
N ASP A 207 -28.59 -24.68 29.22
CA ASP A 207 -29.87 -24.72 28.50
C ASP A 207 -30.74 -23.47 28.76
N ASN A 208 -30.44 -22.71 29.83
CA ASN A 208 -31.16 -21.48 30.19
C ASN A 208 -30.59 -20.25 29.49
N ILE A 209 -31.26 -19.85 28.40
CA ILE A 209 -30.96 -18.66 27.57
C ILE A 209 -30.79 -17.38 28.42
N GLU A 210 -31.53 -17.25 29.53
CA GLU A 210 -31.48 -16.08 30.41
C GLU A 210 -30.10 -15.83 31.05
N HIS A 211 -29.31 -16.88 31.29
CA HIS A 211 -27.97 -16.72 31.86
C HIS A 211 -26.95 -16.15 30.87
N ILE A 212 -27.20 -16.30 29.56
CA ILE A 212 -26.36 -15.75 28.49
C ILE A 212 -26.53 -14.21 28.45
N PHE A 213 -27.74 -13.71 28.73
CA PHE A 213 -28.06 -12.29 28.71
C PHE A 213 -27.84 -11.64 30.08
N ASN A 214 -26.58 -11.58 30.52
CA ASN A 214 -26.26 -10.81 31.73
C ASN A 214 -26.27 -9.30 31.43
N SER A 215 -27.39 -8.64 31.70
CA SER A 215 -27.57 -7.18 31.52
C SER A 215 -26.58 -6.33 32.31
N THR A 216 -25.93 -6.87 33.34
CA THR A 216 -24.92 -6.14 34.12
C THR A 216 -23.60 -5.93 33.36
N LEU A 217 -23.26 -6.80 32.40
CA LEU A 217 -22.04 -6.70 31.60
C LEU A 217 -22.11 -5.58 30.56
N HIS A 218 -23.32 -5.20 30.11
CA HIS A 218 -23.53 -4.21 29.05
C HIS A 218 -24.68 -3.25 29.35
N SER A 219 -24.64 -2.60 30.52
CA SER A 219 -25.56 -1.51 30.83
C SER A 219 -24.90 -0.15 30.57
N ILE A 220 -25.54 0.68 29.73
CA ILE A 220 -25.17 2.08 29.56
C ILE A 220 -25.76 2.84 30.74
N ASP A 221 -24.92 3.26 31.68
CA ASP A 221 -25.35 3.98 32.87
C ASP A 221 -25.47 5.49 32.60
N TYR A 222 -26.71 5.97 32.46
CA TYR A 222 -27.01 7.40 32.30
C TYR A 222 -27.03 8.19 33.62
N ARG A 223 -26.74 7.57 34.79
CA ARG A 223 -26.79 8.26 36.09
C ARG A 223 -25.89 9.49 36.15
N LEU A 224 -24.75 9.47 35.47
CA LEU A 224 -23.79 10.58 35.44
C LEU A 224 -24.10 11.63 34.35
N TRP A 225 -25.06 11.36 33.47
CA TRP A 225 -25.38 12.24 32.35
C TRP A 225 -25.79 13.66 32.77
N PRO A 226 -26.61 13.87 33.82
CA PRO A 226 -26.94 15.21 34.30
C PRO A 226 -25.73 15.99 34.82
N ASP A 227 -24.77 15.30 35.44
CA ASP A 227 -23.54 15.92 35.95
C ASP A 227 -22.62 16.37 34.83
N VAL A 228 -22.51 15.56 33.77
CA VAL A 228 -21.75 15.89 32.56
C VAL A 228 -22.34 17.14 31.90
N ILE A 229 -23.67 17.21 31.71
CA ILE A 229 -24.34 18.39 31.12
C ILE A 229 -24.10 19.65 31.95
N ARG A 230 -24.22 19.56 33.29
CA ARG A 230 -23.97 20.70 34.17
C ARG A 230 -22.55 21.23 34.00
N LYS A 231 -21.54 20.34 34.04
CA LYS A 231 -20.13 20.74 33.88
C LYS A 231 -19.83 21.33 32.50
N VAL A 232 -20.40 20.76 31.44
CA VAL A 232 -20.26 21.31 30.08
C VAL A 232 -20.85 22.71 29.97
N ASN A 233 -22.05 22.95 30.54
CA ASN A 233 -22.65 24.28 30.51
C ASN A 233 -21.83 25.31 31.31
N TYR A 234 -21.26 24.92 32.46
CA TYR A 234 -20.33 25.79 33.20
C TYR A 234 -19.04 26.08 32.42
N ALA A 235 -18.47 25.09 31.74
CA ALA A 235 -17.28 25.26 30.90
C ALA A 235 -17.56 26.10 29.65
N ALA A 236 -18.74 25.93 29.04
CA ALA A 236 -19.20 26.72 27.89
C ALA A 236 -19.41 28.19 28.27
N LEU A 237 -19.88 28.49 29.48
CA LEU A 237 -20.02 29.86 29.95
C LEU A 237 -18.66 30.58 30.16
N MET A 238 -17.60 29.83 30.48
CA MET A 238 -16.23 30.37 30.62
C MET A 238 -15.47 30.49 29.30
N SER A 239 -15.97 29.86 28.23
CA SER A 239 -15.29 29.81 26.94
C SER A 239 -16.06 30.60 25.88
N ASN A 240 -16.18 31.90 26.13
CA ASN A 240 -16.21 32.93 25.08
C ASN A 240 -14.88 33.00 24.27
N TRP A 241 -14.16 31.87 24.18
CA TRP A 241 -13.12 31.60 23.21
C TRP A 241 -13.79 31.15 21.92
N THR A 242 -14.57 32.05 21.31
CA THR A 242 -14.75 31.99 19.86
C THR A 242 -13.40 32.37 19.25
N VAL A 243 -12.44 31.44 19.32
CA VAL A 243 -11.32 31.42 18.38
C VAL A 243 -11.99 31.17 17.05
N ARG A 244 -12.40 32.26 16.39
CA ARG A 244 -12.63 32.29 14.96
C ARG A 244 -11.27 32.06 14.32
N ALA A 245 -10.78 30.83 14.43
CA ALA A 245 -9.69 30.35 13.61
C ALA A 245 -10.20 30.57 12.20
N ASN A 246 -9.58 31.51 11.51
CA ASN A 246 -9.81 31.76 10.11
C ASN A 246 -9.46 30.46 9.37
N LEU A 247 -10.45 29.58 9.23
CA LEU A 247 -10.39 28.37 8.43
C LEU A 247 -10.38 28.82 6.96
N ARG A 248 -9.25 29.38 6.53
CA ARG A 248 -8.94 29.65 5.12
C ARG A 248 -8.21 28.49 4.45
N PHE A 249 -8.26 27.31 5.06
CA PHE A 249 -8.01 26.09 4.32
C PHE A 249 -9.37 25.65 3.80
N ALA A 250 -9.53 25.67 2.48
CA ALA A 250 -10.63 24.94 1.85
C ALA A 250 -10.61 23.55 2.48
N GLN A 251 -11.68 23.21 3.20
CA GLN A 251 -11.81 21.94 3.91
C GLN A 251 -12.03 20.86 2.84
N VAL A 252 -10.98 20.54 2.12
CA VAL A 252 -10.94 19.41 1.20
C VAL A 252 -10.80 18.21 2.11
N PHE A 253 -11.88 17.44 2.24
CA PHE A 253 -11.81 16.16 2.92
C PHE A 253 -10.67 15.36 2.29
N PRO A 254 -9.70 14.87 3.08
CA PRO A 254 -8.71 13.98 2.53
C PRO A 254 -9.44 12.79 1.88
N PRO A 255 -8.97 12.30 0.72
CA PRO A 255 -9.62 11.19 0.03
C PRO A 255 -9.76 10.00 0.98
N ILE A 256 -11.00 9.55 1.19
CA ILE A 256 -11.30 8.39 2.03
C ILE A 256 -11.08 7.14 1.17
N PHE A 257 -9.99 6.43 1.42
CA PHE A 257 -9.66 5.17 0.74
C PHE A 257 -10.67 4.10 1.15
N ARG A 258 -11.59 3.76 0.24
CA ARG A 258 -12.54 2.67 0.48
C ARG A 258 -11.84 1.35 0.20
N ILE A 259 -11.79 0.50 1.22
CA ILE A 259 -11.46 -0.91 1.05
C ILE A 259 -12.50 -1.49 0.08
N PRO A 260 -12.10 -2.29 -0.92
CA PRO A 260 -13.05 -2.95 -1.83
C PRO A 260 -14.08 -3.74 -1.03
N SER A 261 -15.32 -3.74 -1.50
CA SER A 261 -16.40 -4.50 -0.87
C SER A 261 -16.05 -5.99 -0.81
N LEU A 262 -16.49 -6.67 0.25
CA LEU A 262 -16.33 -8.12 0.37
C LEU A 262 -16.95 -8.83 -0.84
N PRO A 263 -16.41 -10.01 -1.24
CA PRO A 263 -17.02 -10.82 -2.29
C PRO A 263 -18.47 -11.13 -1.93
N ALA A 264 -19.35 -11.14 -2.94
CA ALA A 264 -20.76 -11.37 -2.72
C ALA A 264 -20.97 -12.80 -2.18
N LEU A 265 -21.61 -12.91 -1.02
CA LEU A 265 -21.82 -14.19 -0.32
C LEU A 265 -22.59 -15.20 -1.19
N GLU A 266 -23.41 -14.73 -2.12
CA GLU A 266 -24.17 -15.53 -3.09
C GLU A 266 -23.30 -16.30 -4.11
N LEU A 267 -22.02 -15.93 -4.24
CA LEU A 267 -21.07 -16.59 -5.13
C LEU A 267 -20.35 -17.76 -4.46
N ILE A 268 -20.56 -17.96 -3.15
CA ILE A 268 -19.88 -18.96 -2.33
C ILE A 268 -20.89 -20.03 -1.95
N ASP A 269 -20.53 -21.30 -2.15
CA ASP A 269 -21.29 -22.41 -1.60
C ASP A 269 -21.03 -22.50 -0.09
N LEU A 270 -21.97 -21.95 0.69
CA LEU A 270 -21.84 -21.89 2.14
C LEU A 270 -21.86 -23.28 2.78
N ASP A 271 -22.57 -24.23 2.17
CA ASP A 271 -22.61 -25.59 2.69
C ASP A 271 -21.26 -26.28 2.49
N GLU A 272 -20.58 -26.05 1.36
CA GLU A 272 -19.25 -26.61 1.13
C GLU A 272 -18.17 -25.98 2.05
N GLU A 273 -18.25 -24.67 2.28
CA GLU A 273 -17.24 -23.92 3.04
C GLU A 273 -17.43 -23.99 4.56
N PHE A 274 -18.67 -24.06 5.05
CA PHE A 274 -18.98 -24.02 6.49
C PHE A 274 -19.43 -25.35 7.08
N ALA A 275 -19.78 -26.37 6.29
CA ALA A 275 -20.27 -27.63 6.85
C ALA A 275 -19.22 -28.29 7.75
N SER A 276 -19.66 -28.62 8.96
CA SER A 276 -18.90 -29.47 9.88
C SER A 276 -18.46 -30.78 9.20
N GLU A 277 -17.37 -31.37 9.70
CA GLU A 277 -16.89 -32.68 9.21
C GLU A 277 -18.01 -33.74 9.24
N SER A 278 -18.86 -33.72 10.27
CA SER A 278 -20.01 -34.62 10.41
C SER A 278 -21.04 -34.44 9.28
N GLU A 279 -21.36 -33.19 8.92
CA GLU A 279 -22.31 -32.91 7.85
C GLU A 279 -21.74 -33.23 6.47
N ARG A 280 -20.45 -32.95 6.25
CA ARG A 280 -19.74 -33.34 5.02
C ARG A 280 -19.74 -34.85 4.81
N LEU A 281 -19.50 -35.63 5.88
CA LEU A 281 -19.60 -37.09 5.84
C LEU A 281 -21.03 -37.57 5.54
N ALA A 282 -22.04 -36.95 6.16
CA ALA A 282 -23.44 -37.27 5.91
C ALA A 282 -23.87 -36.94 4.48
N LEU A 283 -23.34 -35.87 3.88
CA LEU A 283 -23.58 -35.49 2.50
C LEU A 283 -22.95 -36.49 1.53
N GLU A 284 -21.69 -36.87 1.75
CA GLU A 284 -21.02 -37.90 0.93
C GLU A 284 -21.73 -39.26 1.02
N ALA A 285 -22.28 -39.61 2.19
CA ALA A 285 -23.05 -40.83 2.37
C ALA A 285 -24.36 -40.83 1.56
N ARG A 286 -24.94 -39.65 1.27
CA ARG A 286 -26.13 -39.53 0.41
C ARG A 286 -25.80 -39.52 -1.08
N LYS A 287 -24.60 -39.07 -1.44
CA LYS A 287 -24.17 -38.89 -2.82
C LYS A 287 -23.75 -40.21 -3.47
N HIS A 288 -23.13 -41.09 -2.71
CA HIS A 288 -22.60 -42.35 -3.20
C HIS A 288 -23.58 -43.51 -3.02
N THR A 289 -23.61 -44.42 -4.00
CA THR A 289 -24.33 -45.70 -3.93
C THR A 289 -23.40 -46.83 -3.47
N GLU A 290 -23.97 -47.99 -3.10
CA GLU A 290 -23.21 -49.16 -2.64
C GLU A 290 -22.12 -49.62 -3.62
N ASP A 291 -22.36 -49.46 -4.93
CA ASP A 291 -21.40 -49.81 -5.99
C ASP A 291 -20.13 -48.92 -5.98
N GLN A 292 -20.19 -47.75 -5.34
CA GLN A 292 -19.11 -46.76 -5.30
C GLN A 292 -18.41 -46.69 -3.93
N LEU A 293 -18.49 -47.78 -3.15
CA LEU A 293 -17.98 -47.85 -1.78
C LEU A 293 -16.50 -47.42 -1.66
N ASP A 294 -15.65 -47.84 -2.60
CA ASP A 294 -14.22 -47.48 -2.59
C ASP A 294 -13.99 -45.96 -2.72
N ALA A 295 -14.77 -45.29 -3.58
CA ALA A 295 -14.68 -43.84 -3.76
C ALA A 295 -15.21 -43.10 -2.53
N PHE A 296 -16.31 -43.58 -1.93
CA PHE A 296 -16.88 -43.03 -0.71
C PHE A 296 -15.87 -43.11 0.45
N ILE A 297 -15.23 -44.26 0.67
CA ILE A 297 -14.24 -44.43 1.74
C ILE A 297 -13.06 -43.45 1.54
N MET A 298 -12.59 -43.28 0.31
CA MET A 298 -11.52 -42.34 0.01
C MET A 298 -11.94 -40.89 0.25
N LYS A 299 -13.16 -40.50 -0.13
CA LYS A 299 -13.70 -39.16 0.14
C LYS A 299 -13.84 -38.87 1.63
N CYS A 300 -14.34 -39.84 2.41
CA CYS A 300 -14.38 -39.74 3.86
C CYS A 300 -12.97 -39.63 4.48
N ALA A 301 -11.99 -40.35 3.92
CA ALA A 301 -10.59 -40.26 4.35
C ALA A 301 -9.97 -38.89 4.06
N GLU A 302 -10.34 -38.27 2.94
CA GLU A 302 -9.95 -36.90 2.58
C GLU A 302 -10.58 -35.88 3.55
N ILE A 303 -11.89 -36.00 3.85
CA ILE A 303 -12.59 -35.10 4.78
C ILE A 303 -11.96 -35.14 6.18
N LEU A 304 -11.63 -36.34 6.68
CA LEU A 304 -11.03 -36.56 8.00
C LEU A 304 -9.50 -36.40 8.02
N ALA A 305 -8.88 -35.96 6.91
CA ALA A 305 -7.43 -35.82 6.75
C ALA A 305 -6.61 -37.09 7.08
N ILE A 306 -7.21 -38.28 7.00
CA ILE A 306 -6.55 -39.57 7.28
C ILE A 306 -5.47 -39.88 6.23
N THR A 307 -5.67 -39.40 4.99
CA THR A 307 -4.75 -39.62 3.86
C THR A 307 -3.35 -39.10 4.13
N GLU A 308 -3.18 -38.10 4.99
CA GLU A 308 -1.89 -37.52 5.37
C GLU A 308 -1.09 -38.44 6.33
N HIS A 309 -1.78 -39.24 7.13
CA HIS A 309 -1.17 -40.18 8.07
C HIS A 309 -0.76 -41.51 7.41
N LEU A 310 -1.26 -41.79 6.22
CA LEU A 310 -0.95 -43.00 5.46
C LEU A 310 0.31 -42.80 4.60
N LYS A 311 1.16 -43.84 4.53
CA LYS A 311 2.38 -43.81 3.69
C LYS A 311 2.01 -43.70 2.19
N PRO A 312 2.80 -42.99 1.36
CA PRO A 312 2.49 -42.64 -0.04
C PRO A 312 2.43 -43.79 -1.08
N GLY A 313 2.19 -45.04 -0.66
CA GLY A 313 1.90 -46.18 -1.53
C GLY A 313 0.80 -47.10 -1.00
N PHE A 314 0.22 -46.76 0.16
CA PHE A 314 -0.79 -47.55 0.86
C PHE A 314 -2.12 -46.81 0.96
N GLN A 315 -2.46 -45.96 0.00
CA GLN A 315 -3.74 -45.24 -0.06
C GLN A 315 -4.83 -46.10 -0.73
N SER A 316 -5.05 -47.30 -0.19
CA SER A 316 -6.18 -48.15 -0.62
C SER A 316 -7.31 -48.05 0.42
N PRO A 317 -8.59 -48.20 0.02
CA PRO A 317 -9.73 -48.17 0.95
C PRO A 317 -9.57 -49.12 2.14
N LYS A 318 -8.97 -50.29 1.92
CA LYS A 318 -8.70 -51.28 2.97
C LYS A 318 -7.74 -50.74 4.04
N ASN A 319 -6.73 -49.99 3.64
CA ASN A 319 -5.73 -49.44 4.57
C ASN A 319 -6.31 -48.27 5.37
N VAL A 320 -7.21 -47.48 4.76
CA VAL A 320 -7.99 -46.46 5.47
C VAL A 320 -8.83 -47.13 6.57
N LEU A 321 -9.57 -48.18 6.23
CA LEU A 321 -10.38 -48.91 7.20
C LEU A 321 -9.53 -49.55 8.30
N GLU A 322 -8.38 -50.12 7.97
CA GLU A 322 -7.43 -50.66 8.97
C GLU A 322 -6.97 -49.57 9.94
N PHE A 323 -6.64 -48.38 9.43
CA PHE A 323 -6.25 -47.24 10.26
C PHE A 323 -7.39 -46.80 11.20
N VAL A 324 -8.60 -46.63 10.67
CA VAL A 324 -9.78 -46.26 11.47
C VAL A 324 -10.07 -47.32 12.53
N CYS A 325 -10.06 -48.60 12.16
CA CYS A 325 -10.25 -49.71 13.11
C CYS A 325 -9.19 -49.69 14.22
N ASN A 326 -7.92 -49.43 13.87
CA ASN A 326 -6.85 -49.33 14.87
C ASN A 326 -7.08 -48.15 15.82
N GLN A 327 -7.51 -46.99 15.32
CA GLN A 327 -7.85 -45.85 16.18
C GLN A 327 -9.03 -46.14 17.11
N VAL A 328 -10.10 -46.75 16.60
CA VAL A 328 -11.26 -47.14 17.41
C VAL A 328 -10.87 -48.16 18.47
N MET A 329 -9.98 -49.10 18.14
CA MET A 329 -9.46 -50.09 19.09
C MET A 329 -8.61 -49.43 20.19
N GLU A 330 -7.73 -48.49 19.85
CA GLU A 330 -6.94 -47.73 20.83
C GLU A 330 -7.85 -46.88 21.73
N PHE A 331 -8.86 -46.21 21.17
CA PHE A 331 -9.85 -45.46 21.94
C PHE A 331 -10.63 -46.37 22.91
N LYS A 332 -11.01 -47.57 22.46
CA LYS A 332 -11.70 -48.55 23.31
C LYS A 332 -10.81 -49.10 24.42
N LYS A 333 -9.50 -49.24 24.21
CA LYS A 333 -8.55 -49.65 25.27
C LYS A 333 -8.48 -48.60 26.39
N LEU A 334 -8.48 -47.31 26.04
CA LEU A 334 -8.44 -46.21 27.01
C LEU A 334 -9.68 -46.16 27.91
N ASN A 335 -10.87 -46.43 27.36
CA ASN A 335 -12.13 -46.33 28.10
C ASN A 335 -12.43 -47.50 29.05
N GLN A 336 -11.54 -48.49 29.22
CA GLN A 336 -11.82 -49.64 30.08
C GLN A 336 -11.84 -49.32 31.59
N PHE A 337 -11.31 -48.17 32.02
CA PHE A 337 -11.16 -47.85 33.45
C PHE A 337 -12.22 -46.92 34.05
N ASN A 338 -13.26 -46.53 33.32
CA ASN A 338 -14.35 -45.68 33.84
C ASN A 338 -15.72 -46.38 33.79
N VAL A 339 -15.85 -47.43 34.58
CA VAL A 339 -17.14 -47.95 35.07
C VAL A 339 -17.04 -47.75 36.58
N GLU A 340 -17.65 -46.75 37.21
CA GLU A 340 -19.08 -46.66 37.51
C GLU A 340 -19.46 -45.19 37.83
N THR A 341 -20.09 -44.47 36.90
CA THR A 341 -20.93 -43.30 37.24
C THR A 341 -22.24 -43.39 36.46
N PRO A 342 -23.37 -42.95 37.03
CA PRO A 342 -24.71 -43.29 36.50
C PRO A 342 -25.01 -42.71 35.10
N ASP A 343 -24.26 -41.71 34.62
CA ASP A 343 -24.45 -41.12 33.29
C ASP A 343 -23.97 -42.03 32.14
N THR A 344 -23.15 -43.04 32.43
CA THR A 344 -22.65 -43.96 31.39
C THR A 344 -23.73 -44.90 30.86
N LYS A 345 -24.90 -45.04 31.51
CA LYS A 345 -25.99 -45.90 31.01
C LYS A 345 -26.56 -45.42 29.67
N VAL A 346 -26.61 -44.10 29.44
CA VAL A 346 -27.11 -43.53 28.18
C VAL A 346 -26.12 -43.82 27.05
N TYR A 347 -24.83 -43.61 27.30
CA TYR A 347 -23.78 -43.94 26.33
C TYR A 347 -23.69 -45.44 26.05
N GLY A 348 -23.81 -46.29 27.07
CA GLY A 348 -23.73 -47.75 26.91
C GLY A 348 -24.84 -48.36 26.05
N PHE A 349 -26.03 -47.73 26.00
CA PHE A 349 -27.11 -48.17 25.12
C PHE A 349 -26.83 -47.79 23.66
N PHE A 350 -26.41 -46.54 23.41
CA PHE A 350 -26.05 -46.05 22.09
C PHE A 350 -24.90 -46.88 21.46
N TRP A 351 -23.91 -47.27 22.25
CA TRP A 351 -22.79 -48.10 21.78
C TRP A 351 -23.15 -49.57 21.50
N LYS A 352 -24.21 -50.11 22.10
CA LYS A 352 -24.69 -51.47 21.76
C LYS A 352 -25.33 -51.51 20.38
N GLU A 353 -26.10 -50.48 20.06
CA GLU A 353 -26.77 -50.33 18.75
C GLU A 353 -25.72 -50.10 17.65
N LEU A 354 -24.76 -49.19 17.89
CA LEU A 354 -23.68 -48.92 16.94
C LEU A 354 -22.78 -50.15 16.69
N ASN A 355 -22.47 -50.95 17.72
CA ASN A 355 -21.70 -52.20 17.53
C ASN A 355 -22.50 -53.23 16.72
N ALA A 356 -23.80 -53.38 16.98
CA ALA A 356 -24.62 -54.33 16.24
C ALA A 356 -24.61 -54.01 14.73
N ASP A 357 -24.75 -52.73 14.38
CA ASP A 357 -24.76 -52.26 13.00
C ASP A 357 -23.37 -52.36 12.34
N ILE A 358 -22.29 -51.99 13.03
CA ILE A 358 -20.92 -52.11 12.48
C ILE A 358 -20.56 -53.57 12.21
N PHE A 359 -20.89 -54.50 13.12
CA PHE A 359 -20.57 -55.92 12.92
C PHE A 359 -21.45 -56.58 11.86
N GLN A 360 -22.72 -56.21 11.73
CA GLN A 360 -23.56 -56.67 10.61
C GLN A 360 -23.03 -56.19 9.26
N ASN A 361 -22.62 -54.93 9.16
CA ASN A 361 -22.06 -54.38 7.92
C ASN A 361 -20.70 -55.02 7.57
N LEU A 362 -19.88 -55.39 8.55
CA LEU A 362 -18.63 -56.13 8.31
C LEU A 362 -18.85 -57.59 7.89
N GLU A 363 -19.92 -58.26 8.35
CA GLU A 363 -20.27 -59.60 7.86
C GLU A 363 -20.75 -59.58 6.40
N LEU A 364 -21.41 -58.50 5.96
CA LEU A 364 -21.76 -58.28 4.56
C LEU A 364 -20.51 -58.11 3.68
N VAL A 365 -19.46 -57.45 4.18
CA VAL A 365 -18.18 -57.28 3.44
C VAL A 365 -17.37 -58.59 3.36
N ARG A 366 -17.68 -59.59 4.20
CA ARG A 366 -17.01 -60.90 4.16
C ARG A 366 -17.65 -61.93 3.21
N ARG A 367 -18.86 -61.67 2.72
CA ARG A 367 -19.51 -62.50 1.67
C ARG A 367 -19.23 -61.90 0.31
#